data_AF-A0A937HUL4-F1
#
_entry.id   AF-A0A937HUL4-F1
#
_cell.length_a   1.000
_cell.length_b   1.000
_cell.length_c   1.000
_cell.angle_alpha   90.00
_cell.angle_beta   90.00
_cell.angle_gamma   90.00
#
_symmetry.space_group_name_H-M   'P 1'
#
loop_
_entity.id
_entity.type
_entity.pdbx_description
1 polymer ?
#
loop_
_entity_poly.entity_id
_entity_poly.type
_entity_poly.pdbx_seq_one_letter_code
_entity_poly.pdbx_strand_id
1 'polypeptide(L)'
;MSIDRSKPIPVKAGDPIFLSVTAGMTVIVRHLPEVGREQDEESWWMADVIHVDGGARNPKVPTLFQVADVDDGTVRWINADLVSHIVPRI
;
A
#
# COMPACT_ATOMS: atom_id res chain seq x y z
N MET A 1 17.16 17.58 3.64
CA MET A 1 16.74 16.94 4.91
C MET A 1 15.22 17.05 5.00
N SER A 2 14.46 16.01 4.65
CA SER A 2 13.00 16.00 4.84
C SER A 2 12.71 15.28 6.15
N ILE A 3 12.01 15.93 7.06
CA ILE A 3 11.66 15.38 8.37
C ILE A 3 10.24 14.84 8.26
N ASP A 4 10.09 13.53 8.37
CA ASP A 4 8.77 12.90 8.41
C ASP A 4 8.05 13.27 9.72
N ARG A 5 6.83 13.80 9.60
CA ARG A 5 5.96 14.21 10.72
C ARG A 5 4.62 13.50 10.66
N SER A 6 4.56 12.28 10.16
CA SER A 6 3.32 11.51 10.19
C SER A 6 3.08 10.97 11.61
N LYS A 7 2.11 11.54 12.33
CA LYS A 7 1.57 10.93 13.54
C LYS A 7 0.67 9.76 13.10
N PRO A 8 0.81 8.56 13.69
CA PRO A 8 -0.05 7.43 13.33
C PRO A 8 -1.52 7.78 13.62
N ILE A 9 -2.38 7.50 12.65
CA ILE A 9 -3.83 7.66 12.78
C ILE A 9 -4.33 6.51 13.65
N PRO A 10 -5.15 6.77 14.69
CA PRO A 10 -5.75 5.70 15.46
C PRO A 10 -6.74 4.93 14.57
N VAL A 11 -6.41 3.68 14.26
CA VAL A 11 -7.24 2.77 13.46
C VAL A 11 -8.27 2.11 14.37
N LYS A 12 -9.56 2.23 14.06
CA LYS A 12 -10.67 1.55 14.73
C LYS A 12 -10.93 0.19 14.09
N ALA A 13 -11.49 -0.74 14.85
CA ALA A 13 -11.97 -2.01 14.29
C ALA A 13 -13.03 -1.75 13.20
N GLY A 14 -12.74 -2.14 11.96
CA GLY A 14 -13.58 -1.89 10.78
C GLY A 14 -13.05 -0.81 9.82
N ASP A 15 -12.01 -0.07 10.19
CA ASP A 15 -11.37 0.89 9.30
C ASP A 15 -10.62 0.18 8.16
N PRO A 16 -10.49 0.80 6.97
CA PRO A 16 -9.73 0.22 5.87
C PRO A 16 -8.29 -0.10 6.27
N ILE A 17 -7.84 -1.31 5.95
CA ILE A 17 -6.53 -1.83 6.40
C ILE A 17 -5.35 -0.94 5.99
N PHE A 18 -5.46 -0.27 4.84
CA PHE A 18 -4.42 0.62 4.32
C PHE A 18 -4.15 1.83 5.22
N LEU A 19 -5.07 2.20 6.12
CA LEU A 19 -4.82 3.25 7.11
C LEU A 19 -3.78 2.85 8.17
N SER A 20 -3.52 1.54 8.32
CA SER A 20 -2.52 1.00 9.24
C SER A 20 -1.14 0.83 8.60
N VAL A 21 -1.01 1.05 7.28
CA VAL A 21 0.21 0.78 6.53
C VAL A 21 1.21 1.92 6.73
N THR A 22 2.45 1.57 7.07
CA THR A 22 3.58 2.51 7.13
C THR A 22 4.74 2.03 6.26
N ALA A 23 5.65 2.94 5.92
CA ALA A 23 6.91 2.55 5.28
C ALA A 23 7.66 1.49 6.12
N GLY A 24 8.28 0.53 5.44
CA GLY A 24 8.96 -0.62 6.03
C GLY A 24 8.08 -1.84 6.33
N MET A 25 6.76 -1.76 6.14
CA MET A 25 5.87 -2.91 6.21
C MET A 25 5.82 -3.66 4.87
N THR A 26 5.53 -4.96 4.94
CA THR A 26 5.25 -5.79 3.78
C THR A 26 3.73 -5.98 3.66
N VAL A 27 3.19 -5.84 2.46
CA VAL A 27 1.75 -5.89 2.18
C VAL A 27 1.42 -6.85 1.05
N ILE A 28 0.18 -7.34 1.02
CA ILE A 28 -0.40 -8.11 -0.09
C ILE A 28 -1.21 -7.17 -0.96
N VAL A 29 -0.82 -7.06 -2.23
CA VAL A 29 -1.41 -6.16 -3.22
C VAL A 29 -2.22 -6.97 -4.23
N ARG A 30 -3.46 -6.54 -4.47
CA ARG A 30 -4.31 -7.10 -5.54
C ARG A 30 -3.90 -6.53 -6.89
N HIS A 31 -3.87 -7.37 -7.91
CA HIS A 31 -3.68 -6.89 -9.28
C HIS A 31 -4.91 -6.09 -9.72
N LEU A 32 -4.70 -4.90 -10.31
CA LEU A 32 -5.77 -4.26 -11.06
C LEU A 32 -5.90 -4.96 -12.42
N PRO A 33 -7.11 -5.15 -12.95
CA PRO A 33 -7.27 -5.65 -14.30
C PRO A 33 -6.60 -4.67 -15.27
N GLU A 34 -5.61 -5.15 -16.01
CA GLU A 34 -5.09 -4.39 -17.14
C GLU A 34 -6.18 -4.33 -18.22
N VAL A 35 -6.45 -3.12 -18.71
CA VAL A 35 -7.47 -2.91 -19.75
C VAL A 35 -7.13 -3.76 -20.97
N GLY A 36 -7.98 -4.75 -21.27
CA GLY A 36 -7.84 -5.62 -22.44
C GLY A 36 -7.14 -6.97 -22.22
N ARG A 37 -6.85 -7.37 -20.97
CA ARG A 37 -6.42 -8.74 -20.65
C ARG A 37 -7.52 -9.50 -19.92
N GLU A 38 -7.63 -10.81 -20.18
CA GLU A 38 -8.51 -11.69 -19.42
C GLU A 38 -8.05 -11.74 -17.97
N GLN A 39 -9.01 -11.69 -17.05
CA GLN A 39 -8.77 -11.57 -15.62
C GLN A 39 -8.18 -12.87 -15.06
N ASP A 40 -7.06 -12.77 -14.35
CA ASP A 40 -6.83 -13.67 -13.22
C ASP A 40 -7.32 -12.93 -11.97
N GLU A 41 -8.60 -13.09 -11.64
CA GLU A 41 -9.26 -12.45 -10.48
C GLU A 41 -8.58 -12.79 -9.14
N GLU A 42 -7.68 -13.78 -9.12
CA GLU A 42 -6.90 -14.22 -7.97
C GLU A 42 -5.42 -13.82 -8.01
N SER A 43 -5.01 -12.92 -8.91
CA SER A 43 -3.62 -12.46 -8.96
C SER A 43 -3.32 -11.47 -7.83
N TRP A 44 -2.47 -11.90 -6.90
CA TRP A 44 -1.92 -11.08 -5.81
C TRP A 44 -0.40 -11.17 -5.83
N TRP A 45 0.25 -10.17 -5.25
CA TRP A 45 1.70 -10.15 -5.08
C TRP A 45 2.09 -9.44 -3.78
N MET A 46 3.30 -9.74 -3.29
CA MET A 46 3.85 -9.12 -2.08
C MET A 46 4.69 -7.91 -2.43
N ALA A 47 4.55 -6.85 -1.63
CA ALA A 47 5.30 -5.64 -1.81
C ALA A 47 5.81 -5.08 -0.50
N ASP A 48 7.05 -4.60 -0.49
CA ASP A 48 7.60 -3.79 0.60
C ASP A 48 7.25 -2.32 0.39
N VAL A 49 6.66 -1.70 1.41
CA VAL A 49 6.26 -0.30 1.35
C VAL A 49 7.47 0.59 1.59
N ILE A 50 7.82 1.40 0.58
CA ILE A 50 8.94 2.33 0.62
C ILE A 50 8.48 3.70 1.13
N HIS A 51 7.33 4.17 0.63
CA HIS A 51 6.81 5.49 0.96
C HIS A 51 5.28 5.49 0.98
N VAL A 52 4.72 6.30 1.87
CA VAL A 52 3.28 6.51 2.02
C VAL A 52 2.96 7.95 1.69
N ASP A 53 2.10 8.18 0.71
CA ASP A 53 1.65 9.51 0.33
C ASP A 53 0.16 9.73 0.57
N GLY A 54 -0.15 10.93 1.04
CA GLY A 54 -1.48 11.36 1.38
C GLY A 54 -2.19 12.04 0.22
N GLY A 55 -3.52 11.96 0.20
CA GLY A 55 -4.29 12.56 -0.89
C GLY A 55 -4.17 14.09 -0.93
N ALA A 56 -4.23 14.68 -2.13
CA ALA A 56 -4.11 16.14 -2.32
C ALA A 56 -5.08 16.98 -1.46
N ARG A 57 -6.28 16.44 -1.18
CA ARG A 57 -7.30 17.11 -0.33
C ARG A 57 -7.02 16.97 1.16
N ASN A 58 -6.38 15.88 1.58
CA ASN A 58 -6.01 15.63 2.95
C ASN A 58 -4.71 14.80 2.99
N PRO A 59 -3.54 15.46 3.12
CA PRO A 59 -2.24 14.78 3.16
C PRO A 59 -2.08 13.80 4.33
N LYS A 60 -3.01 13.79 5.29
CA LYS A 60 -2.99 12.85 6.41
C LYS A 60 -3.66 11.52 6.08
N VAL A 61 -4.41 11.41 4.99
CA VAL A 61 -5.10 10.16 4.62
C VAL A 61 -4.29 9.49 3.51
N PRO A 62 -3.68 8.32 3.77
CA PRO A 62 -2.94 7.57 2.76
C PRO A 62 -3.84 7.27 1.55
N THR A 63 -3.35 7.61 0.36
CA THR A 63 -4.05 7.31 -0.91
C THR A 63 -3.17 6.59 -1.90
N LEU A 64 -1.85 6.76 -1.80
CA LEU A 64 -0.86 6.16 -2.68
C LEU A 64 0.28 5.57 -1.86
N PHE A 65 0.78 4.42 -2.29
CA PHE A 65 1.99 3.80 -1.75
C PHE A 65 3.01 3.62 -2.85
N GLN A 66 4.25 4.01 -2.58
CA GLN A 66 5.39 3.55 -3.35
C GLN A 66 5.86 2.25 -2.74
N VAL A 67 5.93 1.20 -3.57
CA VAL A 67 6.26 -0.14 -3.11
C VAL A 67 7.31 -0.78 -4.03
N ALA A 68 8.13 -1.66 -3.48
CA ALA A 68 8.96 -2.59 -4.24
C ALA A 68 8.30 -3.97 -4.24
N ASP A 69 8.18 -4.58 -5.41
CA ASP A 69 7.83 -5.99 -5.53
C ASP A 69 8.91 -6.86 -4.85
N VAL A 70 8.47 -7.82 -4.04
CA VAL A 70 9.36 -8.72 -3.28
C VAL A 70 10.07 -9.71 -4.22
N ASP A 71 9.46 -10.07 -5.34
CA ASP A 71 9.99 -11.09 -6.25
C ASP A 71 11.07 -10.53 -7.19
N ASP A 72 10.87 -9.33 -7.75
CA ASP A 72 11.77 -8.75 -8.76
C ASP A 72 12.41 -7.41 -8.36
N GLY A 73 11.98 -6.80 -7.26
CA GLY A 73 12.47 -5.50 -6.79
C GLY A 73 11.94 -4.29 -7.57
N THR A 74 11.01 -4.47 -8.50
CA THR A 74 10.42 -3.40 -9.31
C THR A 74 9.69 -2.41 -8.40
N VAL A 75 10.07 -1.13 -8.51
CA VAL A 75 9.44 -0.04 -7.74
C VAL A 75 8.30 0.57 -8.53
N ARG A 76 7.10 0.60 -7.93
CA ARG A 76 5.91 1.20 -8.54
C ARG A 76 5.02 1.89 -7.51
N TRP A 77 4.16 2.77 -8.02
CA TRP A 77 3.11 3.39 -7.23
C TRP A 77 1.83 2.58 -7.36
N ILE A 78 1.14 2.36 -6.23
CA ILE A 78 -0.15 1.67 -6.18
C ILE A 78 -1.16 2.52 -5.40
N ASN A 79 -2.44 2.39 -5.72
CA ASN A 79 -3.50 2.94 -4.88
C ASN A 79 -3.59 2.16 -3.56
N ALA A 80 -3.89 2.88 -2.48
CA ALA A 80 -3.95 2.31 -1.15
C ALA A 80 -5.03 1.23 -0.98
N ASP A 81 -6.12 1.30 -1.75
CA ASP A 81 -7.23 0.34 -1.74
C ASP A 81 -6.89 -1.03 -2.36
N LEU A 82 -5.78 -1.13 -3.09
CA LEU A 82 -5.26 -2.40 -3.61
C LEU A 82 -4.60 -3.24 -2.51
N VAL A 83 -4.22 -2.63 -1.39
CA VAL A 83 -3.70 -3.35 -0.23
C VAL A 83 -4.85 -4.13 0.41
N SER A 84 -4.71 -5.45 0.43
CA SER A 84 -5.68 -6.35 1.05
C SER A 84 -5.28 -6.77 2.45
N HIS A 85 -3.98 -6.97 2.70
CA HIS A 85 -3.45 -7.50 3.95
C HIS A 85 -2.08 -6.90 4.28
N ILE A 86 -1.74 -6.84 5.56
CA ILE A 86 -0.40 -6.51 6.07
C ILE A 86 0.23 -7.81 6.56
N VAL A 87 1.47 -8.06 6.14
CA VAL A 87 2.23 -9.25 6.57
C VAL A 87 2.96 -8.90 7.88
N PRO A 88 2.66 -9.58 9.00
CA PRO A 88 3.35 -9.34 10.26
C PRO A 88 4.82 -9.78 10.18
N ARG A 89 5.72 -8.99 10.76
CA ARG A 89 7.11 -9.42 11.01
C ARG A 89 7.17 -10.16 12.34
N ILE A 90 7.77 -11.34 12.32
CA ILE A 90 8.08 -12.19 13.49
C ILE A 90 9.31 -11.69 14.23
#